data_AF-A0A1P8YCL2-F1
#
_entry.id   AF-A0A1P8YCL2-F1
#
_cell.length_a   1.000
_cell.length_b   1.000
_cell.length_c   1.000
_cell.angle_alpha   90.00
_cell.angle_beta   90.00
_cell.angle_gamma   90.00
#
_symmetry.space_group_name_H-M   'P 1'
#
loop_
_entity.id
_entity.type
_entity.pdbx_description
1 polymer ?
#
loop_
_entity_poly.entity_id
_entity_poly.type
_entity_poly.pdbx_seq_one_letter_code
_entity_poly.pdbx_strand_id
1 'polypeptide(L)'
;MTEVRVEAAVGPDFVLPDRLEASGPPESRGQLRDTVRLLVAEGERVEHARFHELPRYLRAGDVVIVNTSATLAAAVDGTVDGVGRVVVHFSTPLDDGAWVVEVRAPGPVTGPLGAAAAGMRIRLPLGAQATLREPWPPTSIRLWRAEIDGVPDVAQDLLAVAGRPITYAYVRERWPLPYYQTIFGKDRGSAEMASAARPFTHAMLTELAVSGVVVAPILLHTSVSSAEPGEPPIPERYELPSGPPG
;
A
#
# COMPACT_ATOMS: atom_id res chain seq x y z
N MET A 1 -13.14 25.87 -25.69
CA MET A 1 -12.55 24.95 -24.71
C MET A 1 -12.98 23.55 -25.12
N THR A 2 -12.03 22.77 -25.62
CA THR A 2 -12.28 21.42 -26.12
C THR A 2 -12.34 20.48 -24.92
N GLU A 3 -13.52 19.91 -24.65
CA GLU A 3 -13.67 18.83 -23.67
C GLU A 3 -12.84 17.62 -24.12
N VAL A 4 -11.84 17.25 -23.34
CA VAL A 4 -11.15 15.97 -23.48
C VAL A 4 -12.01 14.94 -22.75
N ARG A 5 -12.80 14.16 -23.51
CA ARG A 5 -13.38 12.91 -23.01
C ARG A 5 -12.26 11.89 -22.89
N VAL A 6 -11.94 11.50 -21.65
CA VAL A 6 -11.12 10.32 -21.40
C VAL A 6 -12.03 9.11 -21.57
N GLU A 7 -11.98 8.46 -22.72
CA GLU A 7 -12.56 7.12 -22.87
C GLU A 7 -11.79 6.16 -21.97
N ALA A 8 -12.47 5.51 -21.03
CA ALA A 8 -11.88 4.45 -20.24
C ALA A 8 -11.45 3.33 -21.21
N ALA A 9 -10.15 3.04 -21.23
CA ALA A 9 -9.63 1.92 -22.02
C ALA A 9 -10.36 0.64 -21.60
N VAL A 10 -11.06 0.00 -22.54
CA VAL A 10 -11.65 -1.33 -22.33
C VAL A 10 -10.48 -2.28 -22.13
N GLY A 11 -10.27 -2.69 -20.87
CA GLY A 11 -9.24 -3.65 -20.52
C GLY A 11 -9.50 -5.01 -21.19
N PRO A 12 -8.51 -5.91 -21.18
CA PRO A 12 -8.71 -7.27 -21.68
C PRO A 12 -9.89 -7.94 -20.97
N ASP A 13 -10.79 -8.55 -21.75
CA ASP A 13 -11.88 -9.37 -21.20
C ASP A 13 -11.29 -10.70 -20.74
N PHE A 14 -11.26 -10.92 -19.42
CA PHE A 14 -10.84 -12.19 -18.83
C PHE A 14 -11.67 -12.48 -17.57
N VAL A 15 -11.88 -13.77 -17.33
CA VAL A 15 -12.54 -14.25 -16.11
C VAL A 15 -11.47 -14.60 -15.09
N LEU A 16 -11.49 -13.96 -13.92
CA LEU A 16 -10.71 -14.36 -12.74
C LEU A 16 -11.63 -15.13 -11.79
N PRO A 17 -11.54 -16.47 -11.71
CA PRO A 17 -12.27 -17.22 -10.70
C PRO A 17 -11.81 -16.83 -9.29
N ASP A 18 -12.74 -16.57 -8.37
CA ASP A 18 -12.45 -16.19 -6.97
C ASP A 18 -11.43 -17.10 -6.28
N ARG A 19 -11.44 -18.40 -6.60
CA ARG A 19 -10.50 -19.39 -6.07
C ARG A 19 -9.03 -19.14 -6.45
N LEU A 20 -8.76 -18.28 -7.43
CA LEU A 20 -7.41 -17.90 -7.85
C LEU A 20 -6.93 -16.61 -7.16
N GLU A 21 -7.81 -15.89 -6.46
CA GLU A 21 -7.40 -14.77 -5.61
C GLU A 21 -6.65 -15.30 -4.38
N ALA A 22 -5.47 -14.74 -4.14
CA ALA A 22 -4.64 -15.14 -3.01
C ALA A 22 -5.25 -14.62 -1.70
N SER A 23 -5.90 -15.50 -0.94
CA SER A 23 -6.53 -15.17 0.35
C SER A 23 -5.54 -15.04 1.52
N GLY A 24 -4.30 -15.49 1.34
CA GLY A 24 -3.28 -15.47 2.39
C GLY A 24 -1.86 -15.73 1.90
N PRO A 25 -0.86 -15.30 2.69
CA PRO A 25 0.55 -15.36 2.33
C PRO A 25 1.07 -16.81 2.33
N PRO A 26 2.07 -17.15 1.49
CA PRO A 26 2.64 -18.50 1.44
C PRO A 26 3.18 -18.97 2.80
N GLU A 27 3.71 -18.07 3.62
CA GLU A 27 4.27 -18.39 4.94
C GLU A 27 3.21 -18.93 5.92
N SER A 28 1.93 -18.55 5.77
CA SER A 28 0.82 -19.12 6.58
C SER A 28 0.60 -20.61 6.33
N ARG A 29 1.09 -21.13 5.19
CA ARG A 29 1.01 -22.54 4.79
C ARG A 29 2.35 -23.27 4.94
N GLY A 30 3.30 -22.68 5.68
CA GLY A 30 4.65 -23.25 5.88
C GLY A 30 5.57 -23.18 4.66
N GLN A 31 5.26 -22.33 3.68
CA GLN A 31 6.07 -22.14 2.47
C GLN A 31 6.92 -20.87 2.57
N LEU A 32 8.10 -20.86 1.94
CA LEU A 32 8.91 -19.65 1.83
C LEU A 32 8.29 -18.66 0.83
N ARG A 33 8.50 -17.36 1.05
CA ARG A 33 7.92 -16.28 0.24
C ARG A 33 8.34 -16.28 -1.23
N ASP A 34 9.53 -16.81 -1.54
CA ASP A 34 10.09 -16.91 -2.87
C ASP A 34 9.65 -18.17 -3.64
N THR A 35 8.86 -19.05 -3.02
CA THR A 35 8.31 -20.26 -3.68
C THR A 35 7.03 -19.99 -4.48
N VAL A 36 6.55 -18.74 -4.46
CA VAL A 36 5.41 -18.31 -5.28
C VAL A 36 5.72 -18.47 -6.77
N ARG A 37 4.67 -18.58 -7.59
CA ARG A 37 4.82 -18.71 -9.04
C ARG A 37 5.29 -17.38 -9.64
N LEU A 38 6.13 -17.46 -10.65
CA LEU A 38 6.55 -16.36 -11.51
C LEU A 38 6.14 -16.72 -12.94
N LEU A 39 5.42 -15.81 -13.61
CA LEU A 39 5.13 -15.93 -15.03
C LEU A 39 6.15 -15.09 -15.79
N VAL A 40 6.91 -15.71 -16.68
CA VAL A 40 7.88 -15.01 -17.53
C VAL A 40 7.33 -14.98 -18.94
N ALA A 41 7.21 -13.79 -19.51
CA ALA A 41 6.71 -13.57 -20.86
C ALA A 41 7.75 -12.83 -21.71
N GLU A 42 8.05 -13.36 -22.89
CA GLU A 42 8.96 -12.78 -23.88
C GLU A 42 8.28 -12.84 -25.26
N GLY A 43 7.73 -11.72 -25.71
CA GLY A 43 6.86 -11.70 -26.89
C GLY A 43 5.65 -12.62 -26.68
N GLU A 44 5.48 -13.62 -27.55
CA GLU A 44 4.42 -14.63 -27.44
C GLU A 44 4.81 -15.84 -26.57
N ARG A 45 6.08 -15.96 -26.18
CA ARG A 45 6.54 -17.07 -25.35
C ARG A 45 6.15 -16.82 -23.89
N VAL A 46 5.53 -17.81 -23.27
CA VAL A 46 5.19 -17.82 -21.85
C VAL A 46 5.87 -19.00 -21.17
N GLU A 47 6.50 -18.74 -20.04
CA GLU A 47 7.18 -19.74 -19.21
C GLU A 47 6.68 -19.65 -17.76
N HIS A 48 6.47 -20.81 -17.15
CA HIS A 48 6.10 -20.93 -15.75
C HIS A 48 7.33 -21.23 -14.91
N ALA A 49 7.62 -20.35 -13.97
CA ALA A 49 8.74 -20.43 -13.05
C ALA A 49 8.29 -20.24 -11.60
N ARG A 50 9.26 -20.27 -10.70
CA ARG A 50 9.15 -19.83 -9.31
C ARG A 50 9.92 -18.55 -9.10
N PHE A 51 9.50 -17.76 -8.13
CA PHE A 51 10.11 -16.45 -7.91
C PHE A 51 11.58 -16.53 -7.51
N HIS A 52 11.97 -17.56 -6.74
CA HIS A 52 13.39 -17.83 -6.44
C HIS A 52 14.24 -18.09 -7.69
N GLU A 53 13.64 -18.35 -8.86
CA GLU A 53 14.35 -18.52 -10.13
C GLU A 53 14.56 -17.18 -10.86
N LEU A 54 14.04 -16.06 -10.36
CA LEU A 54 14.21 -14.73 -10.97
C LEU A 54 15.67 -14.41 -11.38
N PRO A 55 16.70 -14.71 -10.57
CA PRO A 55 18.08 -14.39 -10.93
C PRO A 55 18.54 -15.00 -12.27
N ARG A 56 18.00 -16.16 -12.69
CA ARG A 56 18.38 -16.81 -13.96
C ARG A 56 17.93 -16.05 -15.21
N TYR A 57 16.97 -15.12 -15.05
CA TYR A 57 16.43 -14.32 -16.14
C TYR A 57 17.11 -12.96 -16.28
N LEU A 58 18.03 -12.64 -15.38
CA LEU A 58 18.77 -11.39 -15.37
C LEU A 58 20.22 -11.66 -15.79
N ARG A 59 20.88 -10.63 -16.31
CA ARG A 59 22.25 -10.67 -16.81
C ARG A 59 23.11 -9.71 -16.00
N ALA A 60 24.42 -9.97 -15.98
CA ALA A 60 25.38 -9.03 -15.42
C ALA A 60 25.21 -7.65 -16.08
N GLY A 61 25.10 -6.60 -15.27
CA GLY A 61 24.81 -5.24 -15.70
C GLY A 61 23.33 -4.83 -15.63
N ASP A 62 22.39 -5.77 -15.43
CA ASP A 62 20.99 -5.43 -15.19
C ASP A 62 20.81 -4.72 -13.84
N VAL A 63 19.78 -3.88 -13.74
CA VAL A 63 19.43 -3.14 -12.52
C VAL A 63 18.02 -3.53 -12.06
N VAL A 64 17.90 -4.05 -10.84
CA VAL A 64 16.63 -4.26 -10.15
C VAL A 64 16.36 -3.07 -9.24
N ILE A 65 15.35 -2.27 -9.59
CA ILE A 65 14.93 -1.13 -8.78
C ILE A 65 13.93 -1.60 -7.72
N VAL A 66 14.17 -1.27 -6.46
CA VAL A 66 13.35 -1.71 -5.33
C VAL A 66 12.86 -0.53 -4.50
N ASN A 67 11.58 -0.54 -4.13
CA ASN A 67 11.02 0.46 -3.22
C ASN A 67 11.38 0.13 -1.77
N THR A 68 11.99 1.08 -1.05
CA THR A 68 12.40 0.96 0.36
C THR A 68 11.35 1.43 1.36
N SER A 69 10.19 1.90 0.89
CA SER A 69 9.09 2.28 1.76
C SER A 69 8.56 1.08 2.55
N ALA A 70 8.54 1.20 3.87
CA ALA A 70 7.97 0.22 4.79
C ALA A 70 6.49 0.53 5.04
N THR A 71 5.67 -0.53 5.07
CA THR A 71 4.22 -0.44 5.26
C THR A 71 3.89 -0.05 6.70
N LEU A 72 2.92 0.84 6.87
CA LEU A 72 2.34 1.22 8.14
C LEU A 72 1.14 0.32 8.49
N ALA A 73 0.85 0.21 9.79
CA ALA A 73 -0.39 -0.36 10.27
C ALA A 73 -1.53 0.68 10.14
N ALA A 74 -1.82 1.07 8.90
CA ALA A 74 -2.53 2.29 8.56
C ALA A 74 -4.05 2.29 8.82
N ALA A 75 -4.66 1.20 9.26
CA ALA A 75 -6.09 1.17 9.61
C ALA A 75 -6.29 1.17 11.13
N VAL A 76 -7.04 2.15 11.65
CA VAL A 76 -7.35 2.30 13.08
C VAL A 76 -8.85 2.33 13.29
N ASP A 77 -9.36 1.57 14.27
CA ASP A 77 -10.77 1.61 14.64
C ASP A 77 -11.07 2.88 15.46
N GLY A 78 -12.14 3.58 15.12
CA GLY A 78 -12.56 4.81 15.77
C GLY A 78 -14.05 4.85 16.08
N THR A 79 -14.49 5.93 16.72
CA THR A 79 -15.91 6.20 16.98
C THR A 79 -16.26 7.66 16.70
N VAL A 80 -17.44 7.88 16.14
CA VAL A 80 -18.01 9.20 15.86
C VAL A 80 -19.35 9.31 16.58
N ASP A 81 -19.59 10.41 17.27
CA ASP A 81 -20.86 10.66 17.97
C ASP A 81 -22.02 10.76 16.97
N GLY A 82 -23.13 10.07 17.26
CA GLY A 82 -24.30 10.00 16.36
C GLY A 82 -24.15 9.08 15.15
N VAL A 83 -22.94 8.60 14.83
CA VAL A 83 -22.68 7.65 13.73
C VAL A 83 -22.32 6.25 14.24
N GLY A 84 -21.52 6.16 15.29
CA GLY A 84 -21.06 4.89 15.88
C GLY A 84 -19.63 4.54 15.49
N ARG A 85 -19.35 3.24 15.32
CA ARG A 85 -18.00 2.73 15.01
C ARG A 85 -17.63 3.07 13.56
N VAL A 86 -16.37 3.41 13.33
CA VAL A 86 -15.78 3.66 12.01
C VAL A 86 -14.38 3.06 11.94
N VAL A 87 -13.81 2.97 10.74
CA VAL A 87 -12.39 2.66 10.53
C VAL A 87 -11.77 3.85 9.82
N VAL A 88 -10.63 4.33 10.32
CA VAL A 88 -9.85 5.39 9.68
C VAL A 88 -8.63 4.76 9.03
N HIS A 89 -8.54 4.86 7.70
CA HIS A 89 -7.35 4.51 6.94
C HIS A 89 -6.48 5.75 6.79
N PHE A 90 -5.28 5.70 7.34
CA PHE A 90 -4.26 6.74 7.22
C PHE A 90 -3.52 6.55 5.90
N SER A 91 -3.70 7.49 4.97
CA SER A 91 -3.11 7.40 3.64
C SER A 91 -1.70 7.98 3.60
N THR A 92 -1.57 9.26 3.95
CA THR A 92 -0.35 10.01 3.64
C THR A 92 -0.13 11.10 4.69
N PRO A 93 1.04 11.16 5.35
CA PRO A 93 1.39 12.31 6.18
C PRO A 93 1.67 13.54 5.30
N LEU A 94 1.24 14.71 5.76
CA LEU A 94 1.49 16.00 5.11
C LEU A 94 2.61 16.76 5.83
N ASP A 95 3.25 17.70 5.13
CA ASP A 95 4.41 18.44 5.63
C ASP A 95 4.11 19.32 6.86
N ASP A 96 2.84 19.68 7.04
CA ASP A 96 2.35 20.49 8.17
C ASP A 96 1.90 19.65 9.38
N GLY A 97 2.14 18.34 9.35
CA GLY A 97 1.78 17.40 10.41
C GLY A 97 0.34 16.86 10.33
N ALA A 98 -0.48 17.36 9.40
CA ALA A 98 -1.78 16.75 9.13
C ALA A 98 -1.63 15.41 8.38
N TRP A 99 -2.74 14.68 8.29
CA TRP A 99 -2.81 13.41 7.59
C TRP A 99 -3.93 13.40 6.57
N VAL A 100 -3.67 12.81 5.40
CA VAL A 100 -4.71 12.38 4.48
C VAL A 100 -5.30 11.09 5.01
N VAL A 101 -6.61 11.03 5.20
CA VAL A 101 -7.32 9.88 5.74
C VAL A 101 -8.55 9.53 4.91
N GLU A 102 -8.92 8.25 4.89
CA GLU A 102 -10.21 7.76 4.41
C GLU A 102 -11.01 7.23 5.60
N VAL A 103 -12.25 7.69 5.77
CA VAL A 103 -13.14 7.18 6.82
C VAL A 103 -14.09 6.17 6.22
N ARG A 104 -14.17 4.97 6.79
CA ARG A 104 -14.99 3.86 6.30
C ARG A 104 -15.93 3.36 7.38
N ALA A 105 -17.05 2.79 6.95
CA ALA A 105 -17.96 2.09 7.85
C ALA A 105 -17.30 0.83 8.43
N PRO A 106 -17.70 0.36 9.62
CA PRO A 106 -17.07 -0.80 10.25
C PRO A 106 -17.43 -2.06 9.46
N GLY A 107 -16.43 -2.90 9.19
CA GLY A 107 -16.62 -4.14 8.44
C GLY A 107 -15.36 -4.55 7.69
N PRO A 108 -15.33 -5.76 7.09
CA PRO A 108 -14.20 -6.22 6.30
C PRO A 108 -14.06 -5.45 4.99
N VAL A 109 -15.17 -5.02 4.39
CA VAL A 109 -15.19 -4.32 3.09
C VAL A 109 -16.38 -3.37 3.08
N THR A 110 -16.11 -2.08 3.16
CA THR A 110 -17.15 -1.03 3.11
C THR A 110 -16.63 0.12 2.28
N GLY A 111 -17.49 0.79 1.51
CA GLY A 111 -17.11 2.03 0.84
C GLY A 111 -16.79 3.15 1.84
N PRO A 112 -16.42 4.34 1.34
CA PRO A 112 -16.24 5.51 2.20
C PRO A 112 -17.52 5.81 2.98
N LEU A 113 -17.36 6.36 4.18
CA LEU A 113 -18.46 6.79 5.01
C LEU A 113 -19.14 8.00 4.35
N GLY A 114 -20.32 7.79 3.76
CA GLY A 114 -21.05 8.86 3.07
C GLY A 114 -21.45 10.06 3.93
N ALA A 115 -21.44 9.92 5.26
CA ALA A 115 -21.68 11.01 6.21
C ALA A 115 -20.44 11.83 6.57
N ALA A 116 -19.25 11.49 6.03
CA ALA A 116 -18.01 12.22 6.29
C ALA A 116 -18.13 13.68 5.81
N ALA A 117 -17.79 14.62 6.69
CA ALA A 117 -17.88 16.06 6.42
C ALA A 117 -16.84 16.84 7.23
N ALA A 118 -16.54 18.06 6.77
CA ALA A 118 -15.69 19.00 7.49
C ALA A 118 -16.19 19.22 8.93
N GLY A 119 -15.27 19.23 9.89
CA GLY A 119 -15.57 19.35 11.32
C GLY A 119 -15.96 18.04 12.00
N MET A 120 -16.11 16.93 11.28
CA MET A 120 -16.32 15.61 11.88
C MET A 120 -15.13 15.26 12.80
N ARG A 121 -15.46 14.93 14.05
CA ARG A 121 -14.48 14.49 15.06
C ARG A 121 -14.61 12.99 15.29
N ILE A 122 -13.50 12.29 15.18
CA ILE A 122 -13.38 10.85 15.32
C ILE A 122 -12.51 10.57 16.53
N ARG A 123 -13.07 9.95 17.55
CA ARG A 123 -12.28 9.47 18.69
C ARG A 123 -11.52 8.22 18.28
N LEU A 124 -10.23 8.24 18.48
CA LEU A 124 -9.31 7.15 18.20
C LEU A 124 -8.77 6.55 19.52
N PRO A 125 -8.12 5.38 19.48
CA PRO A 125 -7.47 4.78 20.63
C PRO A 125 -6.39 5.70 21.21
N LEU A 126 -5.94 5.38 22.44
CA LEU A 126 -4.82 6.06 23.11
C LEU A 126 -5.07 7.55 23.39
N GLY A 127 -6.34 7.99 23.38
CA GLY A 127 -6.72 9.38 23.60
C GLY A 127 -6.56 10.28 22.37
N ALA A 128 -6.20 9.72 21.21
CA ALA A 128 -6.09 10.47 19.97
C ALA A 128 -7.46 10.89 19.42
N GLN A 129 -7.49 11.98 18.67
CA GLN A 129 -8.68 12.45 17.97
C GLN A 129 -8.31 12.92 16.56
N ALA A 130 -9.03 12.45 15.55
CA ALA A 130 -8.94 13.01 14.21
C ALA A 130 -10.08 14.01 13.97
N THR A 131 -9.75 15.19 13.44
CA THR A 131 -10.73 16.19 13.00
C THR A 131 -10.62 16.37 11.50
N LEU A 132 -11.67 16.02 10.75
CA LEU A 132 -11.70 16.22 9.30
C LEU A 132 -11.80 17.72 8.99
N ARG A 133 -10.97 18.21 8.06
CA ARG A 133 -10.93 19.63 7.67
C ARG A 133 -11.56 19.85 6.31
N GLU A 134 -10.99 19.26 5.28
CA GLU A 134 -11.43 19.43 3.90
C GLU A 134 -11.08 18.20 3.07
N PRO A 135 -11.74 17.98 1.92
CA PRO A 135 -11.36 16.92 1.00
C PRO A 135 -9.93 17.08 0.47
N TRP A 136 -9.20 15.98 0.27
CA TRP A 136 -7.84 16.00 -0.23
C TRP A 136 -7.56 14.92 -1.30
N PRO A 137 -7.23 15.28 -2.55
CA PRO A 137 -7.21 16.64 -3.10
C PRO A 137 -8.61 17.28 -3.04
N PRO A 138 -8.77 18.59 -3.32
CA PRO A 138 -10.08 19.28 -3.21
C PRO A 138 -11.23 18.64 -4.01
N THR A 139 -10.91 17.84 -5.02
CA THR A 139 -11.86 17.07 -5.83
C THR A 139 -12.22 15.70 -5.27
N SER A 140 -11.58 15.28 -4.17
CA SER A 140 -11.83 13.96 -3.58
C SER A 140 -13.23 13.87 -3.00
N ILE A 141 -13.84 12.71 -3.15
CA ILE A 141 -15.15 12.37 -2.59
C ILE A 141 -15.04 11.50 -1.33
N ARG A 142 -13.82 11.06 -0.97
CA ARG A 142 -13.58 10.05 0.08
C ARG A 142 -12.39 10.36 0.99
N LEU A 143 -11.37 11.02 0.47
CA LEU A 143 -10.16 11.36 1.20
C LEU A 143 -10.28 12.75 1.80
N TRP A 144 -9.80 12.87 3.03
CA TRP A 144 -9.89 14.08 3.82
C TRP A 144 -8.53 14.43 4.39
N ARG A 145 -8.16 15.70 4.33
CA ARG A 145 -7.14 16.24 5.23
C ARG A 145 -7.72 16.24 6.65
N ALA A 146 -7.00 15.65 7.60
CA ALA A 146 -7.37 15.57 8.99
C ALA A 146 -6.22 16.01 9.90
N GLU A 147 -6.56 16.76 10.95
CA GLU A 147 -5.65 17.03 12.05
C GLU A 147 -5.79 15.94 13.10
N ILE A 148 -4.65 15.46 13.62
CA ILE A 148 -4.58 14.38 14.60
C ILE A 148 -4.01 14.96 15.90
N ASP A 149 -4.86 15.05 16.92
CA ASP A 149 -4.51 15.53 18.24
C ASP A 149 -4.35 14.37 19.24
N GLY A 150 -3.68 14.64 20.36
CA GLY A 150 -3.61 13.72 21.51
C GLY A 150 -2.47 12.71 21.49
N VAL A 151 -1.67 12.67 20.42
CA VAL A 151 -0.46 11.84 20.33
C VAL A 151 0.72 12.64 19.74
N PRO A 152 1.97 12.45 20.21
CA PRO A 152 3.14 13.16 19.68
C PRO A 152 3.51 12.76 18.24
N ASP A 153 3.56 11.46 17.95
CA ASP A 153 3.86 10.92 16.63
C ASP A 153 2.74 9.95 16.21
N VAL A 154 1.99 10.31 15.17
CA VAL A 154 0.88 9.48 14.68
C VAL A 154 1.36 8.08 14.25
N ALA A 155 2.49 7.99 13.55
CA ALA A 155 2.97 6.71 13.03
C ALA A 155 3.47 5.80 14.16
N GLN A 156 4.22 6.35 15.12
CA GLN A 156 4.83 5.56 16.21
C GLN A 156 3.88 5.33 17.38
N ASP A 157 3.18 6.37 17.83
CA ASP A 157 2.41 6.33 19.07
C ASP A 157 0.96 5.88 18.85
N LEU A 158 0.42 6.02 17.63
CA LEU A 158 -0.93 5.57 17.30
C LEU A 158 -0.93 4.36 16.36
N LEU A 159 -0.39 4.49 15.14
CA LEU A 159 -0.50 3.44 14.13
C LEU A 159 0.23 2.16 14.54
N ALA A 160 1.48 2.26 15.02
CA ALA A 160 2.24 1.09 15.41
C ALA A 160 1.66 0.32 16.61
N VAL A 161 0.85 0.99 17.46
CA VAL A 161 0.31 0.41 18.70
C VAL A 161 -1.13 -0.08 18.51
N ALA A 162 -1.99 0.72 17.87
CA ALA A 162 -3.43 0.47 17.75
C ALA A 162 -3.89 0.15 16.32
N GLY A 163 -3.00 0.29 15.34
CA GLY A 163 -3.31 0.08 13.94
C GLY A 163 -3.21 -1.37 13.49
N ARG A 164 -3.68 -1.60 12.25
CA ARG A 164 -3.48 -2.85 11.49
C ARG A 164 -3.24 -2.53 10.02
N PRO A 165 -2.68 -3.46 9.23
CA PRO A 165 -2.59 -3.30 7.78
C PRO A 165 -3.96 -3.08 7.14
N ILE A 166 -4.01 -2.25 6.09
CA ILE A 166 -5.17 -2.16 5.21
C ILE A 166 -5.25 -3.47 4.40
N THR A 167 -6.46 -4.02 4.27
CA THR A 167 -6.70 -5.31 3.58
C THR A 167 -7.73 -5.15 2.48
N TYR A 168 -7.57 -5.87 1.38
CA TYR A 168 -8.52 -5.88 0.27
C TYR A 168 -9.69 -6.83 0.49
N ALA A 169 -10.73 -6.68 -0.35
CA ALA A 169 -11.98 -7.41 -0.23
C ALA A 169 -11.86 -8.93 -0.33
N TYR A 170 -10.92 -9.42 -1.14
CA TYR A 170 -10.69 -10.85 -1.34
C TYR A 170 -9.92 -11.52 -0.18
N VAL A 171 -9.35 -10.73 0.74
CA VAL A 171 -8.58 -11.25 1.88
C VAL A 171 -9.55 -11.53 3.04
N ARG A 172 -9.80 -12.82 3.29
CA ARG A 172 -10.76 -13.27 4.31
C ARG A 172 -10.23 -13.18 5.74
N GLU A 173 -8.91 -13.24 5.91
CA GLU A 173 -8.23 -13.27 7.20
C GLU A 173 -7.29 -12.08 7.37
N ARG A 174 -7.30 -11.46 8.55
CA ARG A 174 -6.40 -10.35 8.86
C ARG A 174 -5.02 -10.90 9.26
N TRP A 175 -4.00 -10.59 8.46
CA TRP A 175 -2.61 -10.91 8.76
C TRP A 175 -1.94 -9.79 9.57
N PRO A 176 -1.01 -10.12 10.49
CA PRO A 176 -0.28 -9.10 11.21
C PRO A 176 0.72 -8.36 10.29
N LEU A 177 1.13 -7.15 10.69
CA LEU A 177 2.00 -6.26 9.91
C LEU A 177 3.25 -6.92 9.31
N PRO A 178 3.96 -7.87 9.97
CA PRO A 178 5.14 -8.51 9.38
C PRO A 178 4.88 -9.22 8.04
N TYR A 179 3.64 -9.65 7.75
CA TYR A 179 3.30 -10.25 6.45
C TYR A 179 3.15 -9.22 5.33
N TYR A 180 3.09 -7.94 5.67
CA TYR A 180 2.99 -6.80 4.74
C TYR A 180 4.32 -6.02 4.66
N GLN A 181 5.43 -6.62 5.11
CA GLN A 181 6.75 -6.03 4.98
C GLN A 181 7.54 -6.74 3.88
N THR A 182 8.24 -5.94 3.06
CA THR A 182 9.27 -6.43 2.15
C THR A 182 10.61 -6.49 2.88
N ILE A 183 11.59 -7.24 2.35
CA ILE A 183 12.95 -7.22 2.91
C ILE A 183 13.68 -5.89 2.68
N PHE A 184 13.12 -5.01 1.86
CA PHE A 184 13.69 -3.71 1.51
C PHE A 184 13.12 -2.56 2.35
N GLY A 185 12.03 -2.81 3.07
CA GLY A 185 11.34 -1.80 3.89
C GLY A 185 12.26 -1.25 4.98
N LYS A 186 12.60 0.04 4.86
CA LYS A 186 13.43 0.80 5.80
C LYS A 186 12.67 2.03 6.31
N ASP A 187 12.10 2.79 5.39
CA ASP A 187 11.50 4.10 5.64
C ASP A 187 9.99 3.95 5.81
N ARG A 188 9.48 4.07 7.04
CA ARG A 188 8.04 3.94 7.32
C ARG A 188 7.26 5.08 6.69
N GLY A 189 6.27 4.76 5.86
CA GLY A 189 5.40 5.81 5.30
C GLY A 189 4.32 5.33 4.34
N SER A 190 4.43 4.11 3.81
CA SER A 190 3.41 3.56 2.92
C SER A 190 2.16 3.10 3.68
N ALA A 191 0.98 3.51 3.25
CA ALA A 191 -0.27 2.90 3.69
C ALA A 191 -0.43 1.47 3.15
N GLU A 192 0.09 1.23 1.94
CA GLU A 192 0.02 -0.06 1.26
C GLU A 192 1.40 -0.61 0.87
N MET A 193 1.55 -1.92 0.94
CA MET A 193 2.84 -2.56 0.67
C MET A 193 3.25 -2.47 -0.80
N ALA A 194 4.54 -2.24 -1.06
CA ALA A 194 5.19 -2.49 -2.35
C ALA A 194 5.22 -4.00 -2.70
N SER A 195 4.06 -4.55 -2.99
CA SER A 195 3.75 -5.98 -2.93
C SER A 195 4.53 -6.85 -3.91
N ALA A 196 4.93 -6.32 -5.06
CA ALA A 196 5.76 -7.02 -6.04
C ALA A 196 7.13 -7.42 -5.48
N ALA A 197 7.67 -6.66 -4.51
CA ALA A 197 8.94 -6.96 -3.87
C ALA A 197 8.81 -7.94 -2.69
N ARG A 198 7.58 -8.31 -2.30
CA ARG A 198 7.33 -9.21 -1.16
C ARG A 198 8.01 -10.58 -1.31
N PRO A 199 8.05 -11.22 -2.49
CA PRO A 199 8.65 -12.54 -2.61
C PRO A 199 10.18 -12.58 -2.50
N PHE A 200 10.88 -11.44 -2.56
CA PHE A 200 12.34 -11.42 -2.44
C PHE A 200 12.82 -11.94 -1.08
N THR A 201 13.95 -12.65 -1.09
CA THR A 201 14.68 -13.10 0.10
C THR A 201 16.11 -12.60 0.08
N HIS A 202 16.77 -12.57 1.25
CA HIS A 202 18.17 -12.17 1.35
C HIS A 202 19.09 -13.09 0.53
N ALA A 203 18.77 -14.38 0.44
CA ALA A 203 19.51 -15.33 -0.41
C ALA A 203 19.47 -14.94 -1.89
N MET A 204 18.30 -14.54 -2.39
CA MET A 204 18.17 -14.04 -3.76
C MET A 204 19.00 -12.77 -3.99
N LEU A 205 19.07 -11.85 -3.02
CA LEU A 205 19.91 -10.65 -3.15
C LEU A 205 21.39 -10.98 -3.27
N THR A 206 21.86 -11.97 -2.50
CA THR A 206 23.22 -12.48 -2.64
C THR A 206 23.46 -13.07 -4.03
N GLU A 207 22.53 -13.86 -4.56
CA GLU A 207 22.63 -14.45 -5.90
C GLU A 207 22.65 -13.40 -7.02
N LEU A 208 21.79 -12.38 -6.92
CA LEU A 208 21.78 -11.25 -7.85
C LEU A 208 23.12 -10.51 -7.84
N ALA A 209 23.65 -10.20 -6.65
CA ALA A 209 24.93 -9.51 -6.51
C ALA A 209 26.10 -10.34 -7.08
N VAL A 210 26.15 -11.64 -6.79
CA VAL A 210 27.18 -12.55 -7.34
C VAL A 210 27.07 -12.68 -8.87
N SER A 211 25.87 -12.57 -9.42
CA SER A 211 25.62 -12.62 -10.87
C SER A 211 25.88 -11.29 -11.58
N GLY A 212 26.37 -10.27 -10.86
CA GLY A 212 26.65 -8.95 -11.42
C GLY A 212 25.41 -8.09 -11.69
N VAL A 213 24.27 -8.43 -11.08
CA VAL A 213 23.04 -7.62 -11.12
C VAL A 213 23.08 -6.59 -10.00
N VAL A 214 22.78 -5.34 -10.33
CA VAL A 214 22.73 -4.23 -9.37
C VAL A 214 21.33 -4.14 -8.76
N VAL A 215 21.23 -3.98 -7.45
CA VAL A 215 19.97 -3.66 -6.77
C VAL A 215 20.01 -2.21 -6.33
N ALA A 216 19.13 -1.38 -6.88
CA ALA A 216 19.10 0.07 -6.64
C ALA A 216 17.83 0.46 -5.85
N PRO A 217 17.96 1.15 -4.70
CA PRO A 217 16.80 1.59 -3.92
C PRO A 217 16.16 2.85 -4.51
N ILE A 218 14.85 2.95 -4.38
CA ILE A 218 14.09 4.21 -4.44
C ILE A 218 13.18 4.29 -3.22
N LEU A 219 12.81 5.49 -2.81
CA LEU A 219 11.73 5.68 -1.85
C LEU A 219 10.47 6.11 -2.58
N LEU A 220 9.36 5.40 -2.35
CA LEU A 220 8.03 5.83 -2.74
C LEU A 220 7.02 5.43 -1.66
N HIS A 221 6.52 6.41 -0.90
CA HIS A 221 5.42 6.20 0.03
C HIS A 221 4.10 6.17 -0.73
N THR A 222 3.55 4.97 -0.83
CA THR A 222 2.27 4.69 -1.49
C THR A 222 1.09 5.04 -0.59
N SER A 223 0.13 5.73 -1.18
CA SER A 223 -1.15 6.09 -0.58
C SER A 223 -2.14 4.91 -0.56
N VAL A 224 -3.37 5.13 -0.10
CA VAL A 224 -4.45 4.12 -0.24
C VAL A 224 -4.83 3.94 -1.71
N SER A 225 -4.67 2.73 -2.27
CA SER A 225 -4.62 2.49 -3.72
C SER A 225 -5.96 2.21 -4.40
N SER A 226 -7.08 2.40 -3.70
CA SER A 226 -8.42 2.31 -4.29
C SER A 226 -8.80 3.64 -4.96
N ALA A 227 -8.11 3.98 -6.06
CA ALA A 227 -8.59 5.05 -6.93
C ALA A 227 -9.98 4.69 -7.45
N GLU A 228 -10.98 5.48 -7.10
CA GLU A 228 -12.32 5.34 -7.68
C GLU A 228 -12.30 5.84 -9.14
N PRO A 229 -13.18 5.33 -10.01
CA PRO A 229 -13.21 5.75 -11.42
C PRO A 229 -13.29 7.28 -11.56
N GLY A 230 -12.27 7.85 -12.21
CA GLY A 230 -12.17 9.30 -12.43
C GLY A 230 -11.42 10.09 -11.35
N GLU A 231 -10.91 9.45 -10.29
CA GLU A 231 -10.01 10.12 -9.35
C GLU A 231 -8.64 10.41 -10.01
N PRO A 232 -8.13 11.65 -9.94
CA PRO A 232 -6.77 11.95 -10.40
C PRO A 232 -5.75 11.23 -9.49
N PRO A 233 -4.54 10.94 -9.99
CA PRO A 233 -3.46 10.42 -9.15
C PRO A 233 -3.24 11.31 -7.93
N ILE A 234 -3.15 10.69 -6.76
CA ILE A 234 -2.85 11.40 -5.52
C ILE A 234 -1.35 11.69 -5.49
N PRO A 235 -0.91 12.87 -5.03
CA PRO A 235 0.51 13.12 -4.82
C PRO A 235 1.11 12.10 -3.83
N GLU A 236 2.19 11.44 -4.22
CA GLU A 236 2.92 10.49 -3.39
C GLU A 236 4.32 11.01 -3.10
N ARG A 237 4.81 10.81 -1.86
CA ARG A 237 6.15 11.24 -1.47
C ARG A 237 7.17 10.24 -2.03
N TYR A 238 8.18 10.75 -2.72
CA TYR A 238 9.25 9.93 -3.28
C TYR A 238 10.63 10.57 -3.08
N GLU A 239 11.67 9.73 -3.12
CA GLU A 239 13.07 10.13 -3.16
C GLU A 239 13.83 9.23 -4.12
N LEU A 240 14.68 9.82 -4.95
CA LEU A 240 15.57 9.11 -5.87
C LEU A 240 17.01 9.24 -5.38
N PRO A 241 17.85 8.20 -5.51
CA PRO A 241 19.26 8.30 -5.22
C PRO A 241 19.92 9.44 -6.02
N SER A 242 20.82 10.18 -5.39
CA SER A 242 21.49 11.35 -5.97
C SER A 242 22.57 11.04 -7.03
N GLY A 243 22.66 9.81 -7.53
CA GLY A 243 23.59 9.40 -8.57
C GLY A 243 23.44 7.94 -9.01
N PRO A 244 24.07 7.53 -10.12
CA PRO A 244 24.06 6.13 -10.54
C PRO A 244 24.74 5.24 -9.48
N PRO A 245 24.27 4.00 -9.29
CA PRO A 245 25.00 3.03 -8.46
C PRO A 245 26.40 2.84 -9.07
N GLY A 246 27.43 3.06 -8.25
CA GLY A 246 28.84 2.92 -8.63
C GLY A 246 29.31 1.47 -8.72
#